data_AF-A0A973A994-F1
#
_entry.id   AF-A0A973A994-F1
#
_cell.length_a   1.000
_cell.length_b   1.000
_cell.length_c   1.000
_cell.angle_alpha   90.00
_cell.angle_beta   90.00
_cell.angle_gamma   90.00
#
_symmetry.space_group_name_H-M   'P 1'
#
loop_
_entity.id
_entity.type
_entity.pdbx_description
1 polymer ?
#
loop_
_entity_poly.entity_id
_entity_poly.type
_entity_poly.pdbx_seq_one_letter_code
_entity_poly.pdbx_strand_id
1 'polypeptide(L)'
;MSQGDFYGTEKSVVMGQDDTLKIEFVGADNQATQLGKNIQVEAGEVVDGAYMSRTALCQFYAEQIKDAKAKGVLWSLHLKATMMKISDPIMFGHAVRAYYEPALNKHAAVFEELHFDANNGIGDAYDKIKSLPADQSALIKADLDACLTEGPDLAMVDSSRGITNLHVPSDVIIDASMPAAIRESGKMWGPDDGLHDMKAVIPDRCYAEVFEETIRHCRENGAFDPTTMGSVPNVGLMAQKAEEYGSHDTTFEVAAAGQVRVSDGAGNILIEHKVDAGDIWRLCRVKDGPIRDWVKLAVSRARLTGCPIVFWLDENRAHDACLIAKVKAYLPDHDLTGIDYQIMDPAAATRLSLERVRSGDTIISVTGNVLRDYLTDLFPILELGTSAKMLSIVPLINGGGLFETGAGGSAPKHVQQFEKEGHLRWDSLGEFLALGASLEHLAQTFSNERAQILADTLNVAIGRFLEENRSPSRKVGQLDNRGSHFYLALYWAEAAANQNRDPKLQETFTRVAAQLAENEAKIVDELNAAQGSAQDVGGYYDPNPELANKAMRPSQTFNKIIDSVA
;
A
#
# COMPACT_ATOMS: atom_id res chain seq x y z
N MET A 1 -1.61 20.47 3.21
CA MET A 1 -2.37 21.68 3.64
C MET A 1 -1.79 22.19 4.95
N SER A 2 -2.24 23.34 5.46
CA SER A 2 -1.82 23.89 6.78
C SER A 2 -2.98 24.08 7.76
N GLN A 3 -4.22 23.97 7.29
CA GLN A 3 -5.46 24.04 8.06
C GLN A 3 -6.62 23.47 7.23
N GLY A 4 -7.73 23.12 7.89
CA GLY A 4 -8.94 22.67 7.22
C GLY A 4 -8.86 21.28 6.58
N ASP A 5 -7.88 20.47 6.96
CA ASP A 5 -7.75 19.06 6.59
C ASP A 5 -8.23 18.14 7.73
N PHE A 6 -8.18 16.82 7.52
CA PHE A 6 -8.64 15.86 8.53
C PHE A 6 -7.79 15.98 9.80
N TYR A 7 -6.47 16.14 9.65
CA TYR A 7 -5.57 16.39 10.78
C TYR A 7 -6.05 17.57 11.65
N GLY A 8 -6.30 18.72 11.04
CA GLY A 8 -6.60 19.96 11.77
C GLY A 8 -8.01 20.03 12.35
N THR A 9 -8.88 19.10 12.02
CA THR A 9 -10.30 19.10 12.43
C THR A 9 -10.68 17.90 13.28
N GLU A 10 -9.76 16.96 13.50
CA GLU A 10 -10.01 15.71 14.20
C GLU A 10 -10.48 15.93 15.65
N LYS A 11 -11.51 15.20 16.04
CA LYS A 11 -11.95 15.02 17.43
C LYS A 11 -12.11 13.54 17.71
N SER A 12 -11.75 13.11 18.92
CA SER A 12 -11.80 11.71 19.32
C SER A 12 -12.40 11.55 20.71
N VAL A 13 -13.07 10.43 20.93
CA VAL A 13 -13.62 10.01 22.23
C VAL A 13 -13.34 8.52 22.46
N VAL A 14 -13.18 8.13 23.72
CA VAL A 14 -13.12 6.72 24.12
C VAL A 14 -14.46 6.34 24.74
N MET A 15 -15.09 5.30 24.21
CA MET A 15 -16.41 4.85 24.69
C MET A 15 -16.29 4.25 26.09
N GLY A 16 -17.15 4.68 27.02
CA GLY A 16 -17.13 4.18 28.40
C GLY A 16 -17.85 2.83 28.59
N GLN A 17 -18.73 2.47 27.65
CA GLN A 17 -19.55 1.27 27.67
C GLN A 17 -19.95 0.90 26.23
N ASP A 18 -20.51 -0.30 26.06
CA ASP A 18 -21.13 -0.70 24.79
C ASP A 18 -22.32 0.23 24.48
N ASP A 19 -22.40 0.71 23.24
CA ASP A 19 -23.44 1.64 22.81
C ASP A 19 -23.70 1.56 21.30
N THR A 20 -24.65 2.35 20.83
CA THR A 20 -24.98 2.51 19.42
C THR A 20 -24.95 3.98 19.04
N LEU A 21 -24.05 4.35 18.13
CA LEU A 21 -23.92 5.72 17.66
C LEU A 21 -24.82 6.02 16.46
N LYS A 22 -25.17 7.31 16.34
CA LYS A 22 -25.89 7.89 15.22
C LYS A 22 -25.09 9.09 14.67
N ILE A 23 -25.10 9.25 13.35
CA ILE A 23 -24.50 10.40 12.66
C ILE A 23 -25.61 11.18 11.98
N GLU A 24 -25.70 12.47 12.28
CA GLU A 24 -26.72 13.37 11.75
C GLU A 24 -26.12 14.64 11.20
N PHE A 25 -26.68 15.11 10.08
CA PHE A 25 -26.48 16.46 9.56
C PHE A 25 -27.62 17.36 10.03
N VAL A 26 -27.30 18.55 10.52
CA VAL A 26 -28.29 19.58 10.91
C VAL A 26 -28.02 20.83 10.08
N GLY A 27 -28.94 21.14 9.17
CA GLY A 27 -28.88 22.31 8.29
C GLY A 27 -29.43 23.58 8.93
N ALA A 28 -29.55 24.64 8.13
CA ALA A 28 -30.06 25.94 8.56
C ALA A 28 -31.54 25.91 9.01
N ASP A 29 -32.31 24.91 8.58
CA ASP A 29 -33.70 24.67 9.00
C ASP A 29 -33.81 23.98 10.36
N ASN A 30 -32.66 23.67 10.99
CA ASN A 30 -32.53 22.89 12.23
C ASN A 30 -33.17 21.49 12.15
N GLN A 31 -33.44 20.96 10.95
CA GLN A 31 -33.90 19.59 10.78
C GLN A 31 -32.70 18.64 10.74
N ALA A 32 -32.78 17.57 11.53
CA ALA A 32 -31.76 16.54 11.55
C ALA A 32 -32.00 15.53 10.42
N THR A 33 -31.04 15.45 9.50
CA THR A 33 -30.98 14.46 8.43
C THR A 33 -30.00 13.36 8.83
N GLN A 34 -30.44 12.11 8.84
CA GLN A 34 -29.61 10.99 9.23
C GLN A 34 -28.60 10.66 8.12
N LEU A 35 -27.31 10.66 8.46
CA LEU A 35 -26.21 10.24 7.58
C LEU A 35 -25.83 8.76 7.85
N GLY A 36 -25.77 8.38 9.13
CA GLY A 36 -25.40 7.03 9.56
C GLY A 36 -26.17 6.62 10.83
N LYS A 37 -26.43 5.33 10.99
CA LYS A 37 -27.12 4.80 12.18
C LYS A 37 -26.70 3.38 12.51
N ASN A 38 -27.04 2.96 13.73
CA ASN A 38 -26.77 1.61 14.22
C ASN A 38 -25.28 1.28 14.22
N ILE A 39 -24.42 2.28 14.46
CA ILE A 39 -22.98 2.09 14.54
C ILE A 39 -22.69 1.52 15.92
N GLN A 40 -22.66 0.19 16.01
CA GLN A 40 -22.36 -0.51 17.25
C GLN A 40 -20.91 -0.23 17.66
N VAL A 41 -20.73 0.21 18.91
CA VAL A 41 -19.43 0.46 19.52
C VAL A 41 -19.31 -0.27 20.84
N GLU A 42 -18.10 -0.72 21.16
CA GLU A 42 -17.79 -1.48 22.37
C GLU A 42 -17.16 -0.58 23.44
N ALA A 43 -17.25 -1.00 24.70
CA ALA A 43 -16.53 -0.36 25.80
C ALA A 43 -15.02 -0.29 25.50
N GLY A 44 -14.45 0.90 25.64
CA GLY A 44 -13.05 1.17 25.34
C GLY A 44 -12.74 1.40 23.85
N GLU A 45 -13.70 1.28 22.93
CA GLU A 45 -13.51 1.64 21.52
C GLU A 45 -13.18 3.14 21.38
N VAL A 46 -12.17 3.46 20.57
CA VAL A 46 -11.85 4.84 20.19
C VAL A 46 -12.66 5.18 18.96
N VAL A 47 -13.31 6.35 18.98
CA VAL A 47 -14.15 6.84 17.89
C VAL A 47 -13.75 8.27 17.55
N ASP A 48 -13.45 8.50 16.28
CA ASP A 48 -12.93 9.78 15.80
C ASP A 48 -13.81 10.33 14.68
N GLY A 49 -14.01 11.65 14.68
CA GLY A 49 -14.67 12.37 13.59
C GLY A 49 -13.78 13.50 13.10
N ALA A 50 -13.68 13.66 11.79
CA ALA A 50 -12.89 14.72 11.16
C ALA A 50 -13.52 15.14 9.82
N TYR A 51 -13.13 16.31 9.31
CA TYR A 51 -13.54 16.73 7.97
C TYR A 51 -12.42 17.43 7.18
N MET A 52 -12.45 17.25 5.87
CA MET A 52 -11.65 18.00 4.90
C MET A 52 -12.53 19.12 4.35
N SER A 53 -12.12 20.37 4.57
CA SER A 53 -12.79 21.53 4.01
C SER A 53 -12.53 21.60 2.50
N ARG A 54 -13.59 21.53 1.71
CA ARG A 54 -13.52 21.65 0.24
C ARG A 54 -12.97 23.00 -0.18
N THR A 55 -13.36 24.07 0.52
CA THR A 55 -12.84 25.42 0.26
C THR A 55 -11.33 25.50 0.50
N ALA A 56 -10.85 25.00 1.65
CA ALA A 56 -9.42 25.00 1.96
C ALA A 56 -8.62 24.11 1.00
N LEU A 57 -9.17 22.94 0.62
CA LEU A 57 -8.55 22.02 -0.33
C LEU A 57 -8.41 22.63 -1.73
N CYS A 58 -9.48 23.22 -2.26
CA CYS A 58 -9.45 23.88 -3.57
C CYS A 58 -8.48 25.06 -3.59
N GLN A 59 -8.45 25.87 -2.53
CA GLN A 59 -7.48 26.96 -2.39
C GLN A 59 -6.04 26.42 -2.37
N PHE A 60 -5.79 25.38 -1.57
CA PHE A 60 -4.49 24.72 -1.50
C PHE A 60 -4.04 24.22 -2.87
N TYR A 61 -4.89 23.52 -3.63
CA TYR A 61 -4.52 23.06 -4.97
C TYR A 61 -4.18 24.21 -5.92
N ALA A 62 -5.01 25.26 -5.96
CA ALA A 62 -4.76 26.43 -6.81
C ALA A 62 -3.40 27.09 -6.47
N GLU A 63 -3.09 27.22 -5.17
CA GLU A 63 -1.81 27.75 -4.69
C GLU A 63 -0.63 26.84 -5.07
N GLN A 64 -0.76 25.52 -4.89
CA GLN A 64 0.32 24.57 -5.17
C GLN A 64 0.57 24.39 -6.67
N ILE A 65 -0.46 24.45 -7.51
CA ILE A 65 -0.33 24.45 -8.98
C ILE A 65 0.45 25.69 -9.43
N LYS A 66 0.08 26.87 -8.90
CA LYS A 66 0.80 28.12 -9.19
C LYS A 66 2.25 28.10 -8.70
N ASP A 67 2.50 27.58 -7.50
CA ASP A 67 3.85 27.46 -6.95
C ASP A 67 4.73 26.47 -7.72
N ALA A 68 4.18 25.32 -8.15
CA ALA A 68 4.90 24.36 -8.99
C ALA A 68 5.33 25.01 -10.32
N LYS A 69 4.41 25.76 -10.95
CA LYS A 69 4.71 26.48 -12.20
C LYS A 69 5.78 27.54 -11.99
N ALA A 70 5.68 28.32 -10.91
CA ALA A 70 6.65 29.37 -10.60
C ALA A 70 8.06 28.81 -10.31
N LYS A 71 8.15 27.60 -9.75
CA LYS A 71 9.41 26.91 -9.46
C LYS A 71 9.95 26.09 -10.63
N GLY A 72 9.15 25.86 -11.67
CA GLY A 72 9.54 25.03 -12.81
C GLY A 72 9.77 23.57 -12.42
N VAL A 73 8.96 23.04 -11.51
CA VAL A 73 8.98 21.62 -11.08
C VAL A 73 7.69 20.93 -11.50
N LEU A 74 7.75 19.61 -11.65
CA LEU A 74 6.55 18.82 -11.92
C LEU A 74 5.53 19.00 -10.79
N TRP A 75 4.25 19.05 -11.13
CA TRP A 75 3.18 18.89 -10.17
C TRP A 75 2.73 17.43 -10.14
N SER A 76 2.67 16.82 -8.96
CA SER A 76 2.24 15.44 -8.77
C SER A 76 1.31 15.31 -7.56
N LEU A 77 0.26 14.50 -7.69
CA LEU A 77 -0.73 14.18 -6.66
C LEU A 77 -0.56 12.73 -6.22
N HIS A 78 -0.49 12.53 -4.91
CA HIS A 78 -0.29 11.23 -4.29
C HIS A 78 -1.43 10.96 -3.31
N LEU A 79 -2.34 10.06 -3.67
CA LEU A 79 -3.52 9.66 -2.90
C LEU A 79 -3.64 8.13 -2.89
N LYS A 80 -4.65 7.58 -2.22
CA LYS A 80 -4.92 6.13 -2.16
C LYS A 80 -6.34 5.80 -2.62
N ALA A 81 -6.72 6.29 -3.80
CA ALA A 81 -8.10 6.29 -4.30
C ALA A 81 -8.75 4.90 -4.45
N THR A 82 -7.97 3.84 -4.64
CA THR A 82 -8.48 2.46 -4.70
C THR A 82 -8.98 1.96 -3.34
N MET A 83 -8.24 2.26 -2.27
CA MET A 83 -8.57 1.82 -0.91
C MET A 83 -9.53 2.82 -0.25
N MET A 84 -9.20 4.11 -0.30
CA MET A 84 -10.04 5.20 0.21
C MET A 84 -11.15 5.58 -0.78
N LYS A 85 -12.01 4.61 -1.09
CA LYS A 85 -13.00 4.64 -2.19
C LYS A 85 -13.99 5.82 -2.22
N ILE A 86 -14.11 6.58 -1.13
CA ILE A 86 -15.01 7.76 -1.05
C ILE A 86 -14.19 9.05 -1.01
N SER A 87 -13.35 9.25 0.01
CA SER A 87 -12.64 10.52 0.23
C SER A 87 -11.68 10.87 -0.90
N ASP A 88 -10.88 9.91 -1.32
CA ASP A 88 -9.74 10.18 -2.20
C ASP A 88 -10.17 10.46 -3.64
N PRO A 89 -11.16 9.75 -4.23
CA PRO A 89 -11.73 10.16 -5.51
C PRO A 89 -12.30 11.59 -5.51
N ILE A 90 -12.92 12.03 -4.41
CA ILE A 90 -13.42 13.42 -4.30
C ILE A 90 -12.24 14.41 -4.26
N MET A 91 -11.22 14.14 -3.43
CA MET A 91 -10.01 14.96 -3.37
C MET A 91 -9.27 15.01 -4.73
N PHE A 92 -9.24 13.88 -5.44
CA PHE A 92 -8.65 13.76 -6.77
C PHE A 92 -9.44 14.59 -7.80
N GLY A 93 -10.76 14.47 -7.80
CA GLY A 93 -11.61 15.26 -8.69
C GLY A 93 -11.51 16.77 -8.44
N HIS A 94 -11.26 17.21 -7.20
CA HIS A 94 -10.97 18.63 -6.95
C HIS A 94 -9.63 19.07 -7.54
N ALA A 95 -8.61 18.22 -7.55
CA ALA A 95 -7.35 18.52 -8.22
C ALA A 95 -7.50 18.59 -9.74
N VAL A 96 -8.24 17.65 -10.34
CA VAL A 96 -8.57 17.68 -11.79
C VAL A 96 -9.28 18.98 -12.15
N ARG A 97 -10.31 19.35 -11.38
CA ARG A 97 -11.04 20.61 -11.58
C ARG A 97 -10.15 21.84 -11.43
N ALA A 98 -9.21 21.85 -10.49
CA ALA A 98 -8.30 22.97 -10.27
C ALA A 98 -7.27 23.10 -11.40
N TYR A 99 -6.72 21.99 -11.90
CA TYR A 99 -5.71 22.01 -12.97
C TYR A 99 -6.31 22.37 -14.33
N TYR A 100 -7.47 21.80 -14.67
CA TYR A 100 -8.15 22.00 -15.96
C TYR A 100 -9.26 23.07 -15.90
N GLU A 101 -9.25 23.93 -14.88
CA GLU A 101 -10.29 24.94 -14.63
C GLU A 101 -10.67 25.75 -15.89
N PRO A 102 -9.73 26.30 -16.69
CA PRO A 102 -10.08 27.10 -17.86
C PRO A 102 -10.91 26.34 -18.89
N ALA A 103 -10.53 25.09 -19.19
CA ALA A 103 -11.22 24.26 -20.18
C ALA A 103 -12.55 23.74 -19.66
N LEU A 104 -12.58 23.27 -18.41
CA LEU A 104 -13.80 22.72 -17.79
C LEU A 104 -14.88 23.81 -17.62
N ASN A 105 -14.49 25.03 -17.25
CA ASN A 105 -15.43 26.15 -17.14
C ASN A 105 -15.95 26.60 -18.51
N LYS A 106 -15.08 26.65 -19.53
CA LYS A 106 -15.46 27.04 -20.90
C LYS A 106 -16.50 26.09 -21.51
N HIS A 107 -16.43 24.80 -21.17
CA HIS A 107 -17.27 23.73 -21.73
C HIS A 107 -18.23 23.11 -20.71
N ALA A 108 -18.54 23.82 -19.62
CA ALA A 108 -19.28 23.26 -18.48
C ALA A 108 -20.61 22.59 -18.88
N ALA A 109 -21.41 23.25 -19.73
CA ALA A 109 -22.69 22.70 -20.20
C ALA A 109 -22.52 21.38 -20.98
N VAL A 110 -21.47 21.28 -21.80
CA VAL A 110 -21.18 20.06 -22.58
C VAL A 110 -20.75 18.93 -21.66
N PHE A 111 -19.90 19.23 -20.66
CA PHE A 111 -19.48 18.22 -19.68
C PHE A 111 -20.61 17.75 -18.76
N GLU A 112 -21.57 18.62 -18.44
CA GLU A 112 -22.80 18.25 -17.73
C GLU A 112 -23.65 17.28 -18.56
N GLU A 113 -23.86 17.56 -19.85
CA GLU A 113 -24.58 16.67 -20.78
C GLU A 113 -23.87 15.32 -20.99
N LEU A 114 -22.53 15.32 -21.03
CA LEU A 114 -21.72 14.10 -21.13
C LEU A 114 -21.62 13.33 -19.80
N HIS A 115 -22.16 13.88 -18.72
CA HIS A 115 -22.02 13.35 -17.37
C HIS A 115 -20.55 13.11 -16.97
N PHE A 116 -19.64 14.01 -17.36
CA PHE A 116 -18.23 13.94 -16.97
C PHE A 116 -18.07 13.88 -15.45
N ASP A 117 -17.25 12.93 -14.98
CA ASP A 117 -16.95 12.76 -13.58
C ASP A 117 -15.45 12.94 -13.34
N ALA A 118 -15.07 14.11 -12.85
CA ALA A 118 -13.69 14.42 -12.52
C ALA A 118 -13.10 13.50 -11.43
N ASN A 119 -13.94 12.84 -10.62
CA ASN A 119 -13.47 11.89 -9.62
C ASN A 119 -12.91 10.61 -10.26
N ASN A 120 -13.26 10.33 -11.52
CA ASN A 120 -12.68 9.28 -12.36
C ASN A 120 -11.46 9.75 -13.18
N GLY A 121 -11.05 11.01 -13.01
CA GLY A 121 -9.90 11.60 -13.67
C GLY A 121 -10.16 12.21 -15.04
N ILE A 122 -9.16 12.92 -15.58
CA ILE A 122 -9.31 13.62 -16.85
C ILE A 122 -9.44 12.65 -18.04
N GLY A 123 -9.01 11.40 -17.88
CA GLY A 123 -9.25 10.35 -18.87
C GLY A 123 -10.73 10.19 -19.21
N ASP A 124 -11.62 10.33 -18.21
CA ASP A 124 -13.07 10.28 -18.40
C ASP A 124 -13.57 11.38 -19.34
N ALA A 125 -13.02 12.61 -19.23
CA ALA A 125 -13.33 13.70 -20.15
C ALA A 125 -12.85 13.37 -21.58
N TYR A 126 -11.60 12.95 -21.74
CA TYR A 126 -11.04 12.59 -23.04
C TYR A 126 -11.78 11.43 -23.73
N ASP A 127 -12.32 10.49 -22.97
CA ASP A 127 -13.12 9.39 -23.50
C ASP A 127 -14.52 9.86 -23.90
N LYS A 128 -15.20 10.64 -23.06
CA LYS A 128 -16.56 11.12 -23.32
C LYS A 128 -16.65 12.07 -24.50
N ILE A 129 -15.67 12.95 -24.71
CA ILE A 129 -15.71 13.87 -25.86
C ILE A 129 -15.63 13.15 -27.21
N LYS A 130 -15.25 11.86 -27.26
CA LYS A 130 -15.22 11.06 -28.51
C LYS A 130 -16.62 10.79 -29.06
N SER A 131 -17.67 10.90 -28.24
CA SER A 131 -19.06 10.75 -28.71
C SER A 131 -19.64 12.03 -29.34
N LEU A 132 -18.92 13.16 -29.27
CA LEU A 132 -19.35 14.43 -29.84
C LEU A 132 -19.02 14.53 -31.34
N PRO A 133 -19.65 15.47 -32.08
CA PRO A 133 -19.23 15.82 -33.42
C PRO A 133 -17.73 16.18 -33.48
N ALA A 134 -17.05 15.77 -34.55
CA ALA A 134 -15.59 15.86 -34.67
C ALA A 134 -15.02 17.26 -34.39
N ASP A 135 -15.67 18.32 -34.90
CA ASP A 135 -15.20 19.70 -34.70
C ASP A 135 -15.33 20.15 -33.24
N GLN A 136 -16.41 19.75 -32.56
CA GLN A 136 -16.64 20.06 -31.15
C GLN A 136 -15.69 19.26 -30.24
N SER A 137 -15.50 17.97 -30.56
CA SER A 137 -14.54 17.10 -29.88
C SER A 137 -13.11 17.65 -30.00
N ALA A 138 -12.71 18.05 -31.21
CA ALA A 138 -11.39 18.64 -31.45
C ALA A 138 -11.18 19.98 -30.72
N LEU A 139 -12.20 20.84 -30.66
CA LEU A 139 -12.15 22.09 -29.92
C LEU A 139 -11.96 21.86 -28.42
N ILE A 140 -12.77 20.98 -27.82
CA ILE A 140 -12.68 20.68 -26.38
C ILE A 140 -11.34 20.03 -26.06
N LYS A 141 -10.89 19.08 -26.90
CA LYS A 141 -9.58 18.46 -26.76
C LYS A 141 -8.46 19.51 -26.78
N ALA A 142 -8.50 20.45 -27.71
CA ALA A 142 -7.49 21.50 -27.81
C ALA A 142 -7.47 22.40 -26.56
N ASP A 143 -8.62 22.75 -25.99
CA ASP A 143 -8.70 23.53 -24.76
C ASP A 143 -8.19 22.74 -23.54
N LEU A 144 -8.46 21.44 -23.45
CA LEU A 144 -7.89 20.55 -22.42
C LEU A 144 -6.36 20.45 -22.56
N ASP A 145 -5.86 20.25 -23.77
CA ASP A 145 -4.42 20.15 -24.05
C ASP A 145 -3.71 21.48 -23.79
N ALA A 146 -4.38 22.61 -24.03
CA ALA A 146 -3.83 23.93 -23.70
C ALA A 146 -3.53 24.07 -22.20
N CYS A 147 -4.33 23.45 -21.32
CA CYS A 147 -4.07 23.45 -19.88
C CYS A 147 -2.74 22.77 -19.52
N LEU A 148 -2.31 21.75 -20.28
CA LEU A 148 -1.01 21.09 -20.08
C LEU A 148 0.16 22.02 -20.46
N THR A 149 -0.04 22.89 -21.46
CA THR A 149 0.99 23.85 -21.89
C THR A 149 1.02 25.14 -21.06
N GLU A 150 -0.13 25.55 -20.54
CA GLU A 150 -0.29 26.76 -19.75
C GLU A 150 -0.14 26.51 -18.24
N GLY A 151 -0.28 25.27 -17.77
CA GLY A 151 -0.07 24.86 -16.38
C GLY A 151 1.41 24.59 -16.06
N PRO A 152 1.72 24.13 -14.83
CA PRO A 152 2.96 23.39 -14.59
C PRO A 152 2.91 22.04 -15.30
N ASP A 153 4.07 21.53 -15.69
CA ASP A 153 4.17 20.15 -16.18
C ASP A 153 3.68 19.16 -15.12
N LEU A 154 2.94 18.15 -15.55
CA LEU A 154 2.46 17.07 -14.69
C LEU A 154 3.45 15.91 -14.68
N ALA A 155 3.53 15.21 -13.54
CA ALA A 155 4.14 13.89 -13.53
C ALA A 155 3.36 12.93 -14.46
N MET A 156 4.10 12.07 -15.16
CA MET A 156 3.58 11.15 -16.16
C MET A 156 3.57 9.72 -15.63
N VAL A 157 2.48 9.01 -15.89
CA VAL A 157 2.35 7.55 -15.71
C VAL A 157 2.94 6.82 -16.93
N ASP A 158 2.70 7.37 -18.12
CA ASP A 158 3.25 6.92 -19.40
C ASP A 158 3.38 8.12 -20.36
N SER A 159 4.57 8.70 -20.42
CA SER A 159 4.94 9.84 -21.27
C SER A 159 4.65 9.56 -22.76
N SER A 160 4.99 8.36 -23.24
CA SER A 160 4.85 7.95 -24.64
C SER A 160 3.39 7.94 -25.12
N ARG A 161 2.46 7.73 -24.19
CA ARG A 161 1.01 7.70 -24.43
C ARG A 161 0.29 8.96 -23.95
N GLY A 162 1.02 9.92 -23.38
CA GLY A 162 0.45 11.14 -22.81
C GLY A 162 -0.37 10.91 -21.54
N ILE A 163 -0.19 9.77 -20.84
CA ILE A 163 -0.94 9.46 -19.62
C ILE A 163 -0.29 10.18 -18.44
N THR A 164 -0.97 11.21 -17.95
CA THR A 164 -0.56 12.03 -16.81
C THR A 164 -1.03 11.44 -15.48
N ASN A 165 -0.47 11.93 -14.38
CA ASN A 165 -0.89 11.62 -13.01
C ASN A 165 -2.37 11.97 -12.72
N LEU A 166 -3.01 12.84 -13.51
CA LEU A 166 -4.43 13.18 -13.38
C LEU A 166 -5.37 12.36 -14.30
N HIS A 167 -4.84 11.40 -15.07
CA HIS A 167 -5.66 10.60 -16.01
C HIS A 167 -6.62 9.66 -15.29
N VAL A 168 -6.11 8.85 -14.36
CA VAL A 168 -6.90 7.85 -13.62
C VAL A 168 -6.49 7.89 -12.14
N PRO A 169 -7.45 7.96 -11.20
CA PRO A 169 -7.16 8.13 -9.77
C PRO A 169 -6.38 6.97 -9.13
N SER A 170 -6.41 5.79 -9.73
CA SER A 170 -5.72 4.59 -9.25
C SER A 170 -4.31 4.39 -9.80
N ASP A 171 -3.83 5.23 -10.73
CA ASP A 171 -2.55 5.01 -11.39
C ASP A 171 -1.35 5.38 -10.50
N VAL A 172 -1.49 6.42 -9.67
CA VAL A 172 -0.45 6.90 -8.76
C VAL A 172 -0.92 6.77 -7.32
N ILE A 173 -0.49 5.70 -6.67
CA ILE A 173 -0.89 5.34 -5.30
C ILE A 173 0.23 5.75 -4.34
N ILE A 174 -0.09 6.52 -3.30
CA ILE A 174 0.88 7.20 -2.43
C ILE A 174 1.93 6.28 -1.79
N ASP A 175 1.50 5.13 -1.30
CA ASP A 175 2.34 4.10 -0.66
C ASP A 175 3.46 3.60 -1.58
N ALA A 176 3.19 3.37 -2.87
CA ALA A 176 4.17 2.91 -3.84
C ALA A 176 4.89 4.06 -4.56
N SER A 177 4.16 5.14 -4.88
CA SER A 177 4.67 6.24 -5.70
C SER A 177 5.66 7.14 -4.96
N MET A 178 5.44 7.40 -3.67
CA MET A 178 6.36 8.24 -2.88
C MET A 178 7.72 7.56 -2.68
N PRO A 179 7.81 6.29 -2.24
CA PRO A 179 9.10 5.60 -2.15
C PRO A 179 9.80 5.45 -3.50
N ALA A 180 9.05 5.18 -4.58
CA ALA A 180 9.61 5.10 -5.93
C ALA A 180 10.28 6.42 -6.33
N ALA A 181 9.61 7.55 -6.11
CA ALA A 181 10.16 8.86 -6.42
C ALA A 181 11.36 9.22 -5.51
N ILE A 182 11.28 8.95 -4.21
CA ILE A 182 12.38 9.18 -3.26
C ILE A 182 13.63 8.40 -3.67
N ARG A 183 13.47 7.12 -4.03
CA ARG A 183 14.55 6.27 -4.52
C ARG A 183 15.15 6.80 -5.82
N GLU A 184 14.32 7.30 -6.73
CA GLU A 184 14.72 7.88 -8.01
C GLU A 184 15.15 9.35 -7.85
N SER A 185 16.00 9.63 -6.85
CA SER A 185 16.55 10.96 -6.56
C SER A 185 15.52 12.06 -6.25
N GLY A 186 14.33 11.69 -5.76
CA GLY A 186 13.23 12.64 -5.51
C GLY A 186 12.55 13.13 -6.78
N LYS A 187 12.62 12.36 -7.87
CA LYS A 187 12.15 12.76 -9.21
C LYS A 187 11.00 11.88 -9.71
N MET A 188 10.23 12.42 -10.66
CA MET A 188 9.24 11.68 -11.45
C MET A 188 9.42 11.99 -12.94
N TRP A 189 8.81 11.15 -13.77
CA TRP A 189 8.85 11.29 -15.23
C TRP A 189 8.00 12.47 -15.69
N GLY A 190 8.57 13.32 -16.54
CA GLY A 190 7.90 14.44 -17.19
C GLY A 190 7.41 14.10 -18.60
N PRO A 191 6.77 15.08 -19.29
CA PRO A 191 6.24 14.90 -20.64
C PRO A 191 7.32 14.68 -21.71
N ASP A 192 8.57 15.02 -21.42
CA ASP A 192 9.74 14.85 -22.29
C ASP A 192 10.42 13.48 -22.15
N ASP A 193 9.82 12.55 -21.41
CA ASP A 193 10.41 11.25 -21.06
C ASP A 193 11.72 11.36 -20.25
N GLY A 194 11.86 12.45 -19.49
CA GLY A 194 12.97 12.71 -18.56
C GLY A 194 12.53 12.71 -17.09
N LEU A 195 13.48 12.53 -16.18
CA LEU A 195 13.27 12.64 -14.74
C LEU A 195 13.48 14.08 -14.27
N HIS A 196 12.49 14.63 -13.56
CA HIS A 196 12.50 16.02 -13.07
C HIS A 196 12.17 16.10 -11.59
N ASP A 197 12.63 17.15 -10.94
CA ASP A 197 12.20 17.48 -9.58
C ASP A 197 10.69 17.72 -9.57
N MET A 198 10.05 17.32 -8.48
CA MET A 198 8.60 17.37 -8.34
C MET A 198 8.16 18.11 -7.07
N LYS A 199 6.93 18.61 -7.12
CA LYS A 199 6.12 18.90 -5.95
C LYS A 199 5.15 17.74 -5.73
N ALA A 200 5.49 16.86 -4.79
CA ALA A 200 4.58 15.83 -4.30
C ALA A 200 3.48 16.45 -3.43
N VAL A 201 2.28 16.54 -3.97
CA VAL A 201 1.10 17.06 -3.30
C VAL A 201 0.39 15.93 -2.56
N ILE A 202 0.42 16.01 -1.23
CA ILE A 202 -0.34 15.18 -0.30
C ILE A 202 -1.20 16.15 0.52
N PRO A 203 -2.53 16.22 0.29
CA PRO A 203 -3.35 17.27 0.88
C PRO A 203 -3.39 17.25 2.41
N ASP A 204 -3.63 16.08 2.99
CA ASP A 204 -3.81 15.92 4.44
C ASP A 204 -2.47 15.77 5.19
N ARG A 205 -2.36 16.41 6.35
CA ARG A 205 -1.13 16.44 7.14
C ARG A 205 -0.84 15.18 7.95
N CYS A 206 -1.81 14.28 8.19
CA CYS A 206 -1.61 13.15 9.12
C CYS A 206 -0.36 12.32 8.81
N TYR A 207 -0.02 12.19 7.53
CA TYR A 207 1.05 11.29 7.09
C TYR A 207 2.05 11.95 6.12
N ALA A 208 1.78 13.18 5.64
CA ALA A 208 2.63 13.85 4.65
C ALA A 208 4.05 14.12 5.18
N GLU A 209 4.18 14.41 6.48
CA GLU A 209 5.45 14.79 7.10
C GLU A 209 6.47 13.65 7.16
N VAL A 210 6.01 12.38 7.14
CA VAL A 210 6.90 11.21 7.04
C VAL A 210 7.71 11.25 5.74
N PHE A 211 7.04 11.55 4.62
CA PHE A 211 7.72 11.63 3.33
C PHE A 211 8.58 12.89 3.21
N GLU A 212 8.11 14.04 3.71
CA GLU A 212 8.89 15.28 3.75
C GLU A 212 10.19 15.10 4.54
N GLU A 213 10.14 14.47 5.72
CA GLU A 213 11.36 14.21 6.51
C GLU A 213 12.29 13.21 5.83
N THR A 214 11.75 12.22 5.14
CA THR A 214 12.57 11.30 4.34
C THR A 214 13.28 12.02 3.18
N ILE A 215 12.57 12.89 2.47
CA ILE A 215 13.14 13.71 1.39
C ILE A 215 14.22 14.65 1.96
N ARG A 216 13.94 15.32 3.08
CA ARG A 216 14.90 16.22 3.74
C ARG A 216 16.16 15.46 4.16
N HIS A 217 16.02 14.30 4.78
CA HIS A 217 17.14 13.46 5.19
C HIS A 217 18.02 13.04 4.00
N CYS A 218 17.42 12.66 2.88
CA CYS A 218 18.15 12.32 1.65
C CYS A 218 18.85 13.54 1.03
N ARG A 219 18.26 14.74 1.10
CA ARG A 219 18.91 15.97 0.63
C ARG A 219 20.13 16.34 1.48
N GLU A 220 20.06 16.12 2.79
CA GLU A 220 21.14 16.43 3.73
C GLU A 220 22.27 15.38 3.69
N ASN A 221 21.93 14.10 3.54
CA ASN A 221 22.86 12.99 3.75
C ASN A 221 23.13 12.15 2.48
N GLY A 222 22.53 12.50 1.34
CA GLY A 222 22.56 11.71 0.12
C GLY A 222 21.66 10.48 0.16
N ALA A 223 21.70 9.69 -0.92
CA ALA A 223 20.94 8.44 -1.01
C ALA A 223 21.32 7.45 0.12
N PHE A 224 20.42 6.50 0.40
CA PHE A 224 20.75 5.37 1.26
C PHE A 224 21.69 4.40 0.54
N ASP A 225 22.53 3.70 1.31
CA ASP A 225 23.40 2.64 0.83
C ASP A 225 22.85 1.28 1.28
N PRO A 226 22.21 0.50 0.39
CA PRO A 226 21.67 -0.81 0.72
C PRO A 226 22.71 -1.82 1.24
N THR A 227 24.01 -1.57 1.04
CA THR A 227 25.07 -2.50 1.48
C THR A 227 25.44 -2.34 2.96
N THR A 228 25.09 -1.21 3.56
CA THR A 228 25.46 -0.86 4.95
C THR A 228 24.30 -0.42 5.82
N MET A 229 23.15 -0.06 5.22
CA MET A 229 22.00 0.39 5.99
C MET A 229 21.39 -0.73 6.85
N GLY A 230 20.82 -0.32 7.98
CA GLY A 230 20.01 -1.18 8.84
C GLY A 230 18.61 -1.39 8.26
N SER A 231 17.62 -1.64 9.13
CA SER A 231 16.27 -1.95 8.68
C SER A 231 15.19 -1.37 9.60
N VAL A 232 14.03 -1.08 9.04
CA VAL A 232 12.83 -0.68 9.81
C VAL A 232 11.68 -1.66 9.62
N PRO A 233 11.60 -2.73 10.43
CA PRO A 233 10.41 -3.56 10.52
C PRO A 233 9.20 -2.75 11.02
N ASN A 234 7.99 -3.25 10.77
CA ASN A 234 6.75 -2.64 11.22
C ASN A 234 5.89 -3.60 12.04
N VAL A 235 5.24 -3.07 13.08
CA VAL A 235 4.12 -3.69 13.80
C VAL A 235 2.89 -2.78 13.66
N GLY A 236 1.96 -3.20 12.81
CA GLY A 236 0.81 -2.39 12.42
C GLY A 236 -0.49 -2.76 13.12
N LEU A 237 -1.23 -1.76 13.58
CA LEU A 237 -2.60 -1.90 14.07
C LEU A 237 -3.59 -1.96 12.91
N MET A 238 -4.19 -3.13 12.64
CA MET A 238 -5.10 -3.30 11.50
C MET A 238 -6.32 -4.19 11.76
N ALA A 239 -6.30 -4.96 12.85
CA ALA A 239 -7.35 -5.95 13.12
C ALA A 239 -8.74 -5.30 13.20
N GLN A 240 -9.73 -6.00 12.64
CA GLN A 240 -11.14 -5.57 12.63
C GLN A 240 -11.39 -4.23 11.91
N LYS A 241 -10.64 -3.96 10.83
CA LYS A 241 -10.72 -2.72 10.03
C LYS A 241 -10.45 -1.47 10.87
N ALA A 242 -9.35 -1.49 11.61
CA ALA A 242 -8.95 -0.37 12.46
C ALA A 242 -8.79 0.93 11.64
N GLU A 243 -9.20 2.03 12.25
CA GLU A 243 -8.96 3.41 11.80
C GLU A 243 -9.61 3.71 10.44
N GLU A 244 -8.90 4.33 9.49
CA GLU A 244 -9.44 4.75 8.19
C GLU A 244 -9.95 3.59 7.32
N TYR A 245 -9.40 2.38 7.46
CA TYR A 245 -9.80 1.21 6.65
C TYR A 245 -11.21 0.73 7.00
N GLY A 246 -11.75 1.18 8.13
CA GLY A 246 -13.13 0.95 8.55
C GLY A 246 -14.08 2.10 8.23
N SER A 247 -13.60 3.23 7.71
CA SER A 247 -14.36 4.49 7.66
C SER A 247 -15.27 4.64 6.45
N HIS A 248 -15.19 3.73 5.46
CA HIS A 248 -15.80 4.01 4.16
C HIS A 248 -17.32 4.18 4.22
N ASP A 249 -18.00 3.34 5.00
CA ASP A 249 -19.46 3.39 5.15
C ASP A 249 -19.90 4.53 6.10
N THR A 250 -18.94 5.26 6.66
CA THR A 250 -19.10 6.41 7.56
C THR A 250 -18.37 7.65 7.05
N THR A 251 -18.15 7.71 5.73
CA THR A 251 -17.56 8.86 5.03
C THR A 251 -18.60 9.46 4.09
N PHE A 252 -18.77 10.79 4.13
CA PHE A 252 -19.82 11.50 3.40
C PHE A 252 -19.28 12.79 2.78
N GLU A 253 -19.72 13.10 1.55
CA GLU A 253 -19.65 14.46 1.01
C GLU A 253 -20.86 15.24 1.54
N VAL A 254 -20.62 16.35 2.22
CA VAL A 254 -21.66 17.14 2.87
C VAL A 254 -22.44 17.94 1.83
N ALA A 255 -23.76 17.78 1.78
CA ALA A 255 -24.58 18.40 0.73
C ALA A 255 -24.82 19.92 0.91
N ALA A 256 -24.73 20.43 2.14
CA ALA A 256 -25.05 21.83 2.47
C ALA A 256 -24.29 22.31 3.71
N ALA A 257 -24.20 23.63 3.90
CA ALA A 257 -23.64 24.18 5.13
C ALA A 257 -24.51 23.85 6.35
N GLY A 258 -23.88 23.46 7.46
CA GLY A 258 -24.57 23.01 8.65
C GLY A 258 -23.62 22.42 9.69
N GLN A 259 -24.10 21.40 10.41
CA GLN A 259 -23.32 20.69 11.42
C GLN A 259 -23.47 19.19 11.25
N VAL A 260 -22.37 18.45 11.35
CA VAL A 260 -22.39 16.99 11.51
C VAL A 260 -22.19 16.66 12.98
N ARG A 261 -23.10 15.85 13.54
CA ARG A 261 -23.13 15.42 14.94
C ARG A 261 -23.06 13.91 15.02
N VAL A 262 -22.26 13.43 15.97
CA VAL A 262 -22.24 12.04 16.42
C VAL A 262 -22.85 12.01 17.81
N SER A 263 -23.91 11.24 17.99
CA SER A 263 -24.58 11.08 19.29
C SER A 263 -24.60 9.63 19.74
N ASP A 264 -24.62 9.44 21.05
CA ASP A 264 -24.77 8.14 21.71
C ASP A 264 -26.25 7.68 21.74
N GLY A 265 -26.51 6.48 22.27
CA GLY A 265 -27.86 5.91 22.33
C GLY A 265 -28.81 6.69 23.25
N ALA A 266 -28.28 7.51 24.17
CA ALA A 266 -29.04 8.40 25.05
C ALA A 266 -29.30 9.79 24.43
N GLY A 267 -28.70 10.08 23.27
CA GLY A 267 -28.82 11.36 22.57
C GLY A 267 -27.81 12.42 22.99
N ASN A 268 -26.78 12.07 23.78
CA ASN A 268 -25.70 13.00 24.09
C ASN A 268 -24.80 13.16 22.87
N ILE A 269 -24.43 14.40 22.54
CA ILE A 269 -23.52 14.69 21.44
C ILE A 269 -22.09 14.43 21.90
N LEU A 270 -21.41 13.49 21.24
CA LEU A 270 -20.03 13.12 21.50
C LEU A 270 -19.07 13.95 20.65
N ILE A 271 -19.39 14.12 19.36
CA ILE A 271 -18.57 14.83 18.38
C ILE A 271 -19.47 15.75 17.56
N GLU A 272 -19.05 17.00 17.34
CA GLU A 272 -19.77 17.97 16.51
C GLU A 272 -18.79 18.78 15.67
N HIS A 273 -19.10 18.93 14.37
CA HIS A 273 -18.34 19.73 13.43
C HIS A 273 -19.25 20.68 12.67
N LYS A 274 -18.85 21.95 12.55
CA LYS A 274 -19.44 22.85 11.56
C LYS A 274 -18.80 22.54 10.21
N VAL A 275 -19.63 22.33 9.20
CA VAL A 275 -19.22 21.91 7.86
C VAL A 275 -19.90 22.78 6.81
N ASP A 276 -19.26 22.90 5.64
CA ASP A 276 -19.80 23.56 4.47
C ASP A 276 -20.14 22.55 3.36
N ALA A 277 -20.87 23.00 2.34
CA ALA A 277 -21.23 22.15 1.19
C ALA A 277 -19.97 21.70 0.43
N GLY A 278 -19.90 20.40 0.13
CA GLY A 278 -18.77 19.75 -0.54
C GLY A 278 -17.67 19.28 0.42
N ASP A 279 -17.72 19.64 1.70
CA ASP A 279 -16.74 19.13 2.68
C ASP A 279 -16.84 17.60 2.77
N ILE A 280 -15.70 16.94 2.94
CA ILE A 280 -15.66 15.48 3.13
C ILE A 280 -15.59 15.22 4.63
N TRP A 281 -16.63 14.64 5.20
CA TRP A 281 -16.67 14.27 6.62
C TRP A 281 -16.47 12.77 6.79
N ARG A 282 -15.70 12.32 7.78
CA ARG A 282 -15.49 10.88 8.06
C ARG A 282 -15.52 10.56 9.54
N LEU A 283 -15.95 9.34 9.87
CA LEU A 283 -15.78 8.74 11.19
C LEU A 283 -14.94 7.46 11.11
N CYS A 284 -13.92 7.37 11.96
CA CYS A 284 -13.02 6.23 12.10
C CYS A 284 -13.22 5.59 13.48
N ARG A 285 -12.84 4.30 13.59
CA ARG A 285 -12.98 3.55 14.85
C ARG A 285 -11.86 2.55 15.04
N VAL A 286 -11.49 2.32 16.28
CA VAL A 286 -10.58 1.23 16.64
C VAL A 286 -10.93 0.63 17.99
N LYS A 287 -11.11 -0.69 18.00
CA LYS A 287 -11.55 -1.44 19.17
C LYS A 287 -10.41 -1.68 20.16
N ASP A 288 -10.77 -1.81 21.43
CA ASP A 288 -9.78 -1.98 22.50
C ASP A 288 -8.98 -3.29 22.40
N GLY A 289 -9.65 -4.38 22.04
CA GLY A 289 -9.02 -5.70 21.85
C GLY A 289 -7.85 -5.66 20.84
N PRO A 290 -8.07 -5.16 19.61
CA PRO A 290 -7.00 -4.90 18.64
C PRO A 290 -5.83 -4.07 19.17
N ILE A 291 -6.09 -3.01 19.96
CA ILE A 291 -5.02 -2.15 20.51
C ILE A 291 -4.17 -2.94 21.51
N ARG A 292 -4.79 -3.75 22.39
CA ARG A 292 -4.07 -4.60 23.34
C ARG A 292 -3.19 -5.62 22.64
N ASP A 293 -3.72 -6.27 21.60
CA ASP A 293 -2.95 -7.25 20.83
C ASP A 293 -1.79 -6.60 20.06
N TRP A 294 -2.01 -5.40 19.51
CA TRP A 294 -0.97 -4.60 18.87
C TRP A 294 0.18 -4.22 19.82
N VAL A 295 -0.12 -3.75 21.04
CA VAL A 295 0.90 -3.47 22.07
C VAL A 295 1.65 -4.74 22.47
N LYS A 296 0.93 -5.85 22.69
CA LYS A 296 1.51 -7.16 23.00
C LYS A 296 2.46 -7.62 21.89
N LEU A 297 2.06 -7.49 20.62
CA LEU A 297 2.87 -7.87 19.48
C LEU A 297 4.13 -7.01 19.40
N ALA A 298 4.03 -5.69 19.60
CA ALA A 298 5.18 -4.79 19.62
C ALA A 298 6.23 -5.20 20.68
N VAL A 299 5.78 -5.45 21.91
CA VAL A 299 6.65 -5.93 23.00
C VAL A 299 7.25 -7.30 22.67
N SER A 300 6.46 -8.22 22.11
CA SER A 300 6.94 -9.54 21.70
C SER A 300 8.03 -9.43 20.63
N ARG A 301 7.86 -8.55 19.63
CA ARG A 301 8.86 -8.35 18.57
C ARG A 301 10.13 -7.72 19.13
N ALA A 302 10.02 -6.69 19.96
CA ALA A 302 11.16 -6.06 20.65
C ALA A 302 12.00 -7.10 21.40
N ARG A 303 11.35 -7.99 22.15
CA ARG A 303 12.02 -9.03 22.94
C ARG A 303 12.69 -10.09 22.08
N LEU A 304 12.05 -10.52 21.01
CA LEU A 304 12.59 -11.55 20.11
C LEU A 304 13.82 -11.05 19.33
N THR A 305 13.84 -9.77 18.95
CA THR A 305 14.91 -9.21 18.12
C THR A 305 15.95 -8.41 18.90
N GLY A 306 15.65 -8.02 20.14
CA GLY A 306 16.45 -7.07 20.91
C GLY A 306 16.48 -5.65 20.35
N CYS A 307 15.65 -5.35 19.33
CA CYS A 307 15.62 -4.04 18.69
C CYS A 307 14.79 -3.04 19.52
N PRO A 308 15.17 -1.75 19.53
CA PRO A 308 14.33 -0.70 20.08
C PRO A 308 13.03 -0.59 19.28
N ILE A 309 11.95 -0.18 19.94
CA ILE A 309 10.64 0.05 19.30
C ILE A 309 10.19 1.49 19.47
N VAL A 310 9.54 2.06 18.46
CA VAL A 310 8.98 3.42 18.55
C VAL A 310 7.51 3.35 18.15
N PHE A 311 6.64 3.84 19.03
CA PHE A 311 5.24 4.09 18.71
C PHE A 311 5.13 5.45 18.01
N TRP A 312 4.63 5.44 16.76
CA TRP A 312 4.52 6.66 15.94
C TRP A 312 3.12 7.23 16.15
N LEU A 313 2.99 8.11 17.13
CA LEU A 313 1.71 8.68 17.58
C LEU A 313 1.91 10.17 17.86
N ASP A 314 1.16 11.01 17.17
CA ASP A 314 1.20 12.46 17.34
C ASP A 314 0.25 12.90 18.46
N GLU A 315 0.77 13.42 19.58
CA GLU A 315 -0.06 13.91 20.67
C GLU A 315 -0.99 15.07 20.30
N ASN A 316 -0.76 15.75 19.16
CA ASN A 316 -1.62 16.80 18.63
C ASN A 316 -2.81 16.28 17.82
N ARG A 317 -2.81 14.99 17.45
CA ARG A 317 -3.98 14.31 16.89
C ARG A 317 -4.87 13.78 18.01
N ALA A 318 -6.15 14.12 17.98
CA ALA A 318 -7.08 13.69 19.01
C ALA A 318 -7.18 12.15 19.10
N HIS A 319 -7.11 11.47 17.95
CA HIS A 319 -7.08 10.01 17.86
C HIS A 319 -5.83 9.43 18.53
N ASP A 320 -4.65 9.85 18.07
CA ASP A 320 -3.37 9.35 18.57
C ASP A 320 -3.21 9.67 20.06
N ALA A 321 -3.69 10.81 20.57
CA ALA A 321 -3.70 11.09 22.00
C ALA A 321 -4.48 10.03 22.81
N CYS A 322 -5.60 9.52 22.27
CA CYS A 322 -6.33 8.40 22.87
C CYS A 322 -5.53 7.09 22.80
N LEU A 323 -4.85 6.83 21.67
CA LEU A 323 -3.97 5.66 21.54
C LEU A 323 -2.77 5.72 22.48
N ILE A 324 -2.13 6.88 22.64
CA ILE A 324 -1.03 7.10 23.58
C ILE A 324 -1.47 6.77 25.00
N ALA A 325 -2.67 7.19 25.41
CA ALA A 325 -3.21 6.87 26.72
C ALA A 325 -3.39 5.34 26.90
N LYS A 326 -3.88 4.64 25.88
CA LYS A 326 -4.03 3.17 25.89
C LYS A 326 -2.70 2.44 25.89
N VAL A 327 -1.74 2.85 25.06
CA VAL A 327 -0.38 2.29 25.04
C VAL A 327 0.27 2.42 26.41
N LYS A 328 0.19 3.61 27.04
CA LYS A 328 0.70 3.83 28.40
C LYS A 328 -0.01 2.98 29.46
N ALA A 329 -1.28 2.67 29.26
CA ALA A 329 -2.04 1.80 30.16
C ALA A 329 -1.70 0.32 29.98
N TYR A 330 -1.35 -0.14 28.77
CA TYR A 330 -1.16 -1.56 28.45
C TYR A 330 0.29 -2.02 28.49
N LEU A 331 1.26 -1.13 28.25
CA LEU A 331 2.68 -1.48 28.40
C LEU A 331 3.03 -2.08 29.79
N PRO A 332 2.48 -1.57 30.92
CA PRO A 332 2.73 -2.17 32.24
C PRO A 332 2.20 -3.60 32.43
N ASP A 333 1.31 -4.09 31.55
CA ASP A 333 0.81 -5.47 31.60
C ASP A 333 1.85 -6.48 31.05
N HIS A 334 3.00 -5.99 30.57
CA HIS A 334 4.06 -6.78 29.98
C HIS A 334 5.39 -6.62 30.73
N ASP A 335 6.28 -7.62 30.61
CA ASP A 335 7.66 -7.46 31.06
C ASP A 335 8.42 -6.56 30.07
N LEU A 336 8.83 -5.38 30.54
CA LEU A 336 9.59 -4.39 29.77
C LEU A 336 11.09 -4.43 30.07
N THR A 337 11.56 -5.39 30.88
CA THR A 337 12.98 -5.51 31.24
C THR A 337 13.85 -5.67 29.99
N GLY A 338 14.75 -4.72 29.78
CA GLY A 338 15.66 -4.71 28.63
C GLY A 338 15.04 -4.28 27.30
N ILE A 339 13.79 -3.80 27.30
CA ILE A 339 13.12 -3.27 26.10
C ILE A 339 13.28 -1.74 26.08
N ASP A 340 13.97 -1.24 25.06
CA ASP A 340 14.01 0.19 24.75
C ASP A 340 12.78 0.56 23.90
N TYR A 341 11.98 1.50 24.40
CA TYR A 341 10.81 1.99 23.68
C TYR A 341 10.62 3.49 23.83
N GLN A 342 10.09 4.11 22.78
CA GLN A 342 9.72 5.52 22.75
C GLN A 342 8.33 5.71 22.14
N ILE A 343 7.69 6.84 22.45
CA ILE A 343 6.46 7.31 21.79
C ILE A 343 6.80 8.68 21.21
N MET A 344 6.70 8.84 19.89
CA MET A 344 7.13 10.03 19.16
C MET A 344 6.11 10.36 18.07
N ASP A 345 5.96 11.63 17.73
CA ASP A 345 5.19 12.02 16.55
C ASP A 345 5.81 11.41 15.28
N PRO A 346 5.03 11.19 14.21
CA PRO A 346 5.50 10.52 13.00
C PRO A 346 6.74 11.18 12.35
N ALA A 347 6.86 12.50 12.38
CA ALA A 347 8.00 13.20 11.77
C ALA A 347 9.29 12.96 12.58
N ALA A 348 9.23 13.09 13.90
CA ALA A 348 10.36 12.82 14.79
C ALA A 348 10.75 11.34 14.80
N ALA A 349 9.78 10.44 14.80
CA ALA A 349 9.99 8.99 14.71
C ALA A 349 10.66 8.60 13.37
N THR A 350 10.24 9.25 12.27
CA THR A 350 10.87 9.08 10.95
C THR A 350 12.33 9.50 11.00
N ARG A 351 12.63 10.71 11.50
CA ARG A 351 14.01 11.22 11.60
C ARG A 351 14.91 10.27 12.39
N LEU A 352 14.49 9.86 13.59
CA LEU A 352 15.23 8.91 14.43
C LEU A 352 15.49 7.60 13.68
N SER A 353 14.48 7.08 12.98
CA SER A 353 14.59 5.82 12.27
C SER A 353 15.56 5.91 11.09
N LEU A 354 15.50 6.99 10.31
CA LEU A 354 16.41 7.24 9.18
C LEU A 354 17.86 7.45 9.63
N GLU A 355 18.09 8.08 10.78
CA GLU A 355 19.42 8.23 11.39
C GLU A 355 19.99 6.87 11.80
N ARG A 356 19.21 6.05 12.50
CA ARG A 356 19.65 4.70 12.95
C ARG A 356 19.92 3.77 11.77
N VAL A 357 19.01 3.71 10.81
CA VAL A 357 19.15 2.87 9.61
C VAL A 357 20.40 3.28 8.83
N ARG A 358 20.70 4.58 8.69
CA ARG A 358 21.93 5.01 8.02
C ARG A 358 23.20 4.57 8.77
N SER A 359 23.13 4.40 10.09
CA SER A 359 24.24 3.86 10.89
C SER A 359 24.35 2.33 10.91
N GLY A 360 23.49 1.62 10.16
CA GLY A 360 23.46 0.15 10.14
C GLY A 360 22.57 -0.47 11.23
N ASP A 361 21.89 0.34 12.04
CA ASP A 361 21.07 -0.12 13.15
C ASP A 361 19.62 -0.43 12.71
N THR A 362 19.02 -1.43 13.36
CA THR A 362 17.59 -1.76 13.22
C THR A 362 16.76 -1.09 14.30
N ILE A 363 15.55 -0.64 13.93
CA ILE A 363 14.54 -0.08 14.83
C ILE A 363 13.15 -0.46 14.36
N ILE A 364 12.26 -0.86 15.27
CA ILE A 364 10.91 -1.30 14.88
C ILE A 364 9.95 -0.11 14.97
N SER A 365 9.28 0.18 13.87
CA SER A 365 8.15 1.10 13.83
C SER A 365 6.87 0.40 14.34
N VAL A 366 6.16 1.03 15.27
CA VAL A 366 4.90 0.52 15.83
C VAL A 366 3.83 1.56 15.53
N THR A 367 2.94 1.26 14.59
CA THR A 367 2.11 2.29 13.95
C THR A 367 0.65 1.90 13.81
N GLY A 368 -0.20 2.91 13.57
CA GLY A 368 -1.55 2.73 13.03
C GLY A 368 -1.57 2.08 11.64
N ASN A 369 -2.76 1.87 11.11
CA ASN A 369 -3.05 1.11 9.90
C ASN A 369 -2.52 1.77 8.62
N VAL A 370 -2.72 3.09 8.48
CA VAL A 370 -2.24 3.83 7.30
C VAL A 370 -0.72 3.88 7.27
N LEU A 371 -0.08 4.20 8.41
CA LEU A 371 1.38 4.23 8.49
C LEU A 371 2.00 2.83 8.37
N ARG A 372 1.34 1.76 8.83
CA ARG A 372 1.78 0.39 8.55
C ARG A 372 1.99 0.23 7.06
N ASP A 373 0.96 0.56 6.28
CA ASP A 373 0.98 0.45 4.83
C ASP A 373 2.13 1.27 4.21
N TYR A 374 2.20 2.57 4.52
CA TYR A 374 3.19 3.46 3.94
C TYR A 374 4.63 3.07 4.28
N LEU A 375 4.90 2.67 5.53
CA LEU A 375 6.25 2.32 5.97
C LEU A 375 6.69 0.95 5.45
N THR A 376 5.76 0.01 5.26
CA THR A 376 6.04 -1.31 4.66
C THR A 376 6.28 -1.26 3.15
N ASP A 377 5.97 -0.15 2.48
CA ASP A 377 6.51 0.14 1.15
C ASP A 377 7.78 0.98 1.21
N LEU A 378 7.81 2.05 2.02
CA LEU A 378 8.91 3.01 2.07
C LEU A 378 10.25 2.35 2.37
N PHE A 379 10.37 1.70 3.52
CA PHE A 379 11.65 1.14 3.95
C PHE A 379 12.09 -0.04 3.09
N PRO A 380 11.24 -1.03 2.75
CA PRO A 380 11.63 -2.11 1.85
C PRO A 380 12.03 -1.65 0.45
N ILE A 381 11.42 -0.60 -0.10
CA ILE A 381 11.85 -0.06 -1.40
C ILE A 381 13.23 0.61 -1.30
N LEU A 382 13.56 1.26 -0.18
CA LEU A 382 14.89 1.83 0.05
C LEU A 382 15.94 0.74 0.34
N GLU A 383 15.59 -0.27 1.11
CA GLU A 383 16.48 -1.37 1.55
C GLU A 383 16.70 -2.42 0.46
N LEU A 384 15.63 -2.91 -0.16
CA LEU A 384 15.62 -4.09 -1.04
C LEU A 384 15.33 -3.73 -2.50
N GLY A 385 14.98 -2.48 -2.76
CA GLY A 385 14.55 -2.03 -4.08
C GLY A 385 13.14 -2.48 -4.46
N THR A 386 12.41 -3.14 -3.56
CA THR A 386 11.04 -3.59 -3.76
C THR A 386 10.42 -4.01 -2.42
N SER A 387 9.11 -3.78 -2.24
CA SER A 387 8.33 -4.26 -1.10
C SER A 387 7.77 -5.68 -1.25
N ALA A 388 8.01 -6.33 -2.41
CA ALA A 388 7.57 -7.70 -2.66
C ALA A 388 8.42 -8.76 -1.94
N LYS A 389 9.60 -8.39 -1.41
CA LYS A 389 10.57 -9.29 -0.76
C LYS A 389 10.49 -9.21 0.77
N MET A 390 9.27 -9.20 1.31
CA MET A 390 9.01 -9.01 2.74
C MET A 390 8.22 -10.17 3.32
N LEU A 391 8.45 -10.44 4.61
CA LEU A 391 7.54 -11.27 5.42
C LEU A 391 6.41 -10.39 5.96
N SER A 392 5.17 -10.69 5.60
CA SER A 392 3.98 -10.08 6.20
C SER A 392 3.18 -11.16 6.94
N ILE A 393 3.35 -11.19 8.26
CA ILE A 393 2.75 -12.20 9.14
C ILE A 393 1.64 -11.53 9.95
N VAL A 394 0.46 -12.15 9.93
CA VAL A 394 -0.73 -11.71 10.65
C VAL A 394 -1.11 -12.80 11.66
N PRO A 395 -0.64 -12.70 12.91
CA PRO A 395 -1.15 -13.54 13.99
C PRO A 395 -2.65 -13.25 14.17
N LEU A 396 -3.50 -14.21 13.83
CA LEU A 396 -4.94 -14.04 13.99
C LEU A 396 -5.26 -14.07 15.49
N ILE A 397 -6.11 -13.15 15.94
CA ILE A 397 -6.52 -13.02 17.35
C ILE A 397 -7.02 -14.36 17.93
N ASN A 398 -7.64 -15.21 17.11
CA ASN A 398 -8.15 -16.52 17.50
C ASN A 398 -7.10 -17.66 17.47
N GLY A 399 -5.81 -17.34 17.36
CA GLY A 399 -4.70 -18.29 17.45
C GLY A 399 -4.24 -18.93 16.12
N GLY A 400 -4.87 -18.58 14.99
CA GLY A 400 -4.38 -18.97 13.67
C GLY A 400 -3.28 -18.03 13.13
N GLY A 401 -2.73 -18.34 11.96
CA GLY A 401 -1.78 -17.50 11.25
C GLY A 401 -2.23 -17.23 9.82
N LEU A 402 -2.11 -15.98 9.38
CA LEU A 402 -2.24 -15.57 7.99
C LEU A 402 -0.87 -15.02 7.54
N PHE A 403 -0.42 -15.43 6.35
CA PHE A 403 0.91 -15.12 5.81
C PHE A 403 0.73 -14.50 4.43
N GLU A 404 0.84 -13.18 4.36
CA GLU A 404 0.79 -12.45 3.10
C GLU A 404 2.15 -12.55 2.41
N THR A 405 2.14 -12.74 1.10
CA THR A 405 3.34 -13.07 0.31
C THR A 405 4.16 -11.83 -0.08
N GLY A 406 3.89 -10.68 0.53
CA GLY A 406 4.51 -9.38 0.25
C GLY A 406 3.54 -8.24 0.53
N ALA A 407 4.05 -7.00 0.53
CA ALA A 407 3.22 -5.80 0.77
C ALA A 407 2.75 -5.10 -0.52
N GLY A 408 3.28 -5.49 -1.69
CA GLY A 408 2.96 -4.85 -2.97
C GLY A 408 1.66 -5.33 -3.64
N GLY A 409 1.30 -4.69 -4.75
CA GLY A 409 0.12 -5.04 -5.57
C GLY A 409 0.36 -6.17 -6.59
N SER A 410 -0.66 -6.46 -7.42
CA SER A 410 -0.67 -7.56 -8.40
C SER A 410 0.07 -7.31 -9.72
N ALA A 411 0.81 -6.19 -9.83
CA ALA A 411 1.72 -5.86 -10.94
C ALA A 411 1.16 -6.06 -12.38
N PRO A 412 0.16 -5.26 -12.83
CA PRO A 412 -0.47 -5.41 -14.16
C PRO A 412 0.52 -5.30 -15.34
N LYS A 413 1.61 -4.52 -15.19
CA LYS A 413 2.68 -4.42 -16.19
C LYS A 413 3.47 -5.73 -16.38
N HIS A 414 3.37 -6.69 -15.46
CA HIS A 414 3.96 -8.03 -15.59
C HIS A 414 3.09 -8.90 -16.51
N VAL A 415 1.77 -8.82 -16.36
CA VAL A 415 0.81 -9.51 -17.23
C VAL A 415 0.96 -9.06 -18.69
N GLN A 416 1.07 -7.75 -18.93
CA GLN A 416 1.28 -7.20 -20.28
C GLN A 416 2.56 -7.74 -20.96
N GLN A 417 3.64 -7.96 -20.19
CA GLN A 417 4.85 -8.56 -20.72
C GLN A 417 4.63 -10.04 -21.04
N PHE A 418 3.96 -10.78 -20.15
CA PHE A 418 3.67 -12.18 -20.35
C PHE A 418 2.78 -12.41 -21.58
N GLU A 419 1.71 -11.62 -21.76
CA GLU A 419 0.84 -11.72 -22.93
C GLU A 419 1.58 -11.39 -24.23
N LYS A 420 2.47 -10.38 -24.20
CA LYS A 420 3.18 -9.92 -25.41
C LYS A 420 4.34 -10.82 -25.82
N GLU A 421 5.14 -11.27 -24.87
CA GLU A 421 6.43 -11.94 -25.13
C GLU A 421 6.66 -13.19 -24.27
N GLY A 422 5.64 -13.67 -23.56
CA GLY A 422 5.69 -14.93 -22.84
C GLY A 422 6.70 -14.97 -21.70
N HIS A 423 7.10 -13.83 -21.16
CA HIS A 423 8.07 -13.71 -20.07
C HIS A 423 7.41 -13.10 -18.84
N LEU A 424 7.43 -13.83 -17.71
CA LEU A 424 6.85 -13.36 -16.46
C LEU A 424 7.96 -12.95 -15.47
N ARG A 425 8.16 -11.64 -15.27
CA ARG A 425 9.17 -11.09 -14.35
C ARG A 425 8.71 -10.93 -12.90
N TRP A 426 7.62 -11.58 -12.49
CA TRP A 426 7.15 -11.59 -11.11
C TRP A 426 8.11 -12.38 -10.22
N ASP A 427 8.60 -11.79 -9.13
CA ASP A 427 9.49 -12.45 -8.18
C ASP A 427 8.67 -13.08 -7.04
N SER A 428 8.63 -14.42 -7.00
CA SER A 428 7.86 -15.18 -6.00
C SER A 428 8.58 -15.37 -4.66
N LEU A 429 9.71 -14.68 -4.41
CA LEU A 429 10.45 -14.82 -3.14
C LEU A 429 9.54 -14.65 -1.90
N GLY A 430 8.62 -13.70 -1.92
CA GLY A 430 7.70 -13.48 -0.81
C GLY A 430 6.70 -14.64 -0.60
N GLU A 431 6.33 -15.37 -1.66
CA GLU A 431 5.54 -16.60 -1.55
C GLU A 431 6.36 -17.70 -0.85
N PHE A 432 7.65 -17.81 -1.17
CA PHE A 432 8.54 -18.81 -0.57
C PHE A 432 8.74 -18.53 0.92
N LEU A 433 8.98 -17.26 1.27
CA LEU A 433 9.11 -16.80 2.65
C LEU A 433 7.82 -17.03 3.46
N ALA A 434 6.65 -16.69 2.90
CA ALA A 434 5.37 -16.92 3.53
C ALA A 434 5.07 -18.42 3.74
N LEU A 435 5.43 -19.27 2.79
CA LEU A 435 5.30 -20.73 2.92
C LEU A 435 6.20 -21.27 4.05
N GLY A 436 7.44 -20.79 4.16
CA GLY A 436 8.34 -21.12 5.26
C GLY A 436 7.72 -20.78 6.62
N ALA A 437 7.29 -19.53 6.80
CA ALA A 437 6.64 -19.07 8.02
C ALA A 437 5.34 -19.85 8.34
N SER A 438 4.56 -20.20 7.31
CA SER A 438 3.33 -21.00 7.45
C SER A 438 3.64 -22.43 7.95
N LEU A 439 4.67 -23.08 7.41
CA LEU A 439 5.11 -24.40 7.85
C LEU A 439 5.65 -24.37 9.28
N GLU A 440 6.41 -23.33 9.67
CA GLU A 440 6.87 -23.13 11.05
C GLU A 440 5.70 -22.96 12.01
N HIS A 441 4.71 -22.14 11.65
CA HIS A 441 3.51 -21.95 12.45
C HIS A 441 2.73 -23.25 12.63
N LEU A 442 2.57 -24.03 11.56
CA LEU A 442 1.92 -25.33 11.62
C LEU A 442 2.71 -26.31 12.52
N ALA A 443 4.04 -26.30 12.42
CA ALA A 443 4.91 -27.11 13.24
C ALA A 443 4.78 -26.78 14.73
N GLN A 444 4.86 -25.50 15.09
CA GLN A 444 4.80 -25.03 16.47
C GLN A 444 3.41 -25.22 17.08
N THR A 445 2.36 -24.89 16.33
CA THR A 445 0.98 -24.94 16.81
C THR A 445 0.49 -26.37 17.04
N PHE A 446 0.87 -27.31 16.17
CA PHE A 446 0.38 -28.69 16.21
C PHE A 446 1.45 -29.71 16.62
N SER A 447 2.64 -29.26 17.02
CA SER A 447 3.80 -30.13 17.29
C SER A 447 4.11 -31.07 16.11
N ASN A 448 4.05 -30.55 14.88
CA ASN A 448 4.25 -31.32 13.64
C ASN A 448 5.72 -31.27 13.19
N GLU A 449 6.47 -32.32 13.52
CA GLU A 449 7.90 -32.39 13.21
C GLU A 449 8.20 -32.36 11.70
N ARG A 450 7.38 -33.01 10.86
CA ARG A 450 7.58 -32.99 9.40
C ARG A 450 7.43 -31.60 8.82
N ALA A 451 6.47 -30.82 9.32
CA ALA A 451 6.32 -29.43 8.91
C ALA A 451 7.55 -28.59 9.29
N GLN A 452 8.13 -28.83 10.48
CA GLN A 452 9.39 -28.17 10.87
C GLN A 452 10.53 -28.53 9.92
N ILE A 453 10.68 -29.81 9.56
CA ILE A 453 11.72 -30.24 8.61
C ILE A 453 11.53 -29.57 7.24
N LEU A 454 10.29 -29.47 6.76
CA LEU A 454 9.99 -28.80 5.50
C LEU A 454 10.27 -27.30 5.56
N ALA A 455 9.94 -26.64 6.67
CA ALA A 455 10.28 -25.23 6.88
C ALA A 455 11.79 -25.00 6.90
N ASP A 456 12.52 -25.79 7.70
CA ASP A 456 13.97 -25.66 7.84
C ASP A 456 14.67 -25.86 6.49
N THR A 457 14.25 -26.87 5.72
CA THR A 457 14.83 -27.17 4.40
C THR A 457 14.42 -26.15 3.34
N LEU A 458 13.22 -25.56 3.44
CA LEU A 458 12.81 -24.45 2.59
C LEU A 458 13.64 -23.19 2.86
N ASN A 459 13.90 -22.86 4.13
CA ASN A 459 14.75 -21.73 4.50
C ASN A 459 16.18 -21.90 3.96
N VAL A 460 16.74 -23.11 4.01
CA VAL A 460 18.04 -23.43 3.37
C VAL A 460 17.97 -23.23 1.85
N ALA A 461 16.90 -23.71 1.22
CA ALA A 461 16.71 -23.56 -0.23
C ALA A 461 16.57 -22.09 -0.66
N ILE A 462 15.84 -21.27 0.11
CA ILE A 462 15.70 -19.83 -0.13
C ILE A 462 17.06 -19.13 0.02
N GLY A 463 17.86 -19.49 1.03
CA GLY A 463 19.22 -18.96 1.20
C GLY A 463 20.08 -19.21 -0.04
N ARG A 464 20.15 -20.46 -0.49
CA ARG A 464 20.89 -20.81 -1.71
C ARG A 464 20.31 -20.16 -2.97
N PHE A 465 18.99 -20.07 -3.08
CA PHE A 465 18.31 -19.39 -4.19
C PHE A 465 18.77 -17.94 -4.35
N LEU A 466 18.95 -17.24 -3.22
CA LEU A 466 19.46 -15.86 -3.20
C LEU A 466 20.97 -15.81 -3.52
N GLU A 467 21.78 -16.68 -2.91
CA GLU A 467 23.24 -16.76 -3.16
C GLU A 467 23.58 -17.05 -4.62
N GLU A 468 22.82 -17.94 -5.26
CA GLU A 468 22.97 -18.33 -6.67
C GLU A 468 22.25 -17.38 -7.64
N ASN A 469 21.65 -16.30 -7.12
CA ASN A 469 20.93 -15.28 -7.88
C ASN A 469 19.89 -15.86 -8.85
N ARG A 470 19.02 -16.76 -8.36
CA ARG A 470 18.00 -17.46 -9.16
C ARG A 470 16.64 -16.74 -9.23
N SER A 471 16.60 -15.45 -8.84
CA SER A 471 15.45 -14.58 -9.08
C SER A 471 15.17 -14.37 -10.58
N PRO A 472 13.92 -14.09 -10.97
CA PRO A 472 13.57 -13.78 -12.36
C PRO A 472 14.33 -12.56 -12.89
N SER A 473 14.86 -12.70 -14.10
CA SER A 473 15.32 -11.56 -14.89
C SER A 473 14.11 -10.75 -15.39
N ARG A 474 14.39 -9.55 -15.91
CA ARG A 474 13.39 -8.70 -16.58
C ARG A 474 13.40 -8.87 -18.10
N LYS A 475 14.33 -9.64 -18.65
CA LYS A 475 14.59 -9.75 -20.10
C LYS A 475 14.12 -11.09 -20.64
N VAL A 476 13.34 -11.03 -21.72
CA VAL A 476 12.92 -12.21 -22.48
C VAL A 476 14.13 -13.05 -22.93
N GLY A 477 13.97 -14.37 -22.89
CA GLY A 477 15.01 -15.35 -23.18
C GLY A 477 15.97 -15.62 -22.01
N GLN A 478 15.79 -14.95 -20.88
CA GLN A 478 16.49 -15.24 -19.62
C GLN A 478 15.53 -15.91 -18.63
N LEU A 479 16.07 -16.35 -17.49
CA LEU A 479 15.28 -16.97 -16.42
C LEU A 479 14.11 -16.07 -16.01
N ASP A 480 12.89 -16.59 -16.02
CA ASP A 480 11.68 -15.89 -15.58
C ASP A 480 11.11 -16.53 -14.31
N ASN A 481 9.89 -16.14 -13.90
CA ASN A 481 9.21 -16.69 -12.73
C ASN A 481 9.17 -18.23 -12.71
N ARG A 482 8.85 -18.87 -13.84
CA ARG A 482 8.74 -20.34 -13.92
C ARG A 482 10.10 -21.01 -13.70
N GLY A 483 11.15 -20.41 -14.26
CA GLY A 483 12.53 -20.84 -14.03
C GLY A 483 12.95 -20.71 -12.57
N SER A 484 12.56 -19.63 -11.90
CA SER A 484 12.86 -19.43 -10.47
C SER A 484 12.19 -20.50 -9.58
N HIS A 485 10.96 -20.90 -9.91
CA HIS A 485 10.23 -21.97 -9.22
C HIS A 485 10.93 -23.33 -9.38
N PHE A 486 11.47 -23.62 -10.57
CA PHE A 486 12.27 -24.82 -10.79
C PHE A 486 13.51 -24.86 -9.88
N TYR A 487 14.29 -23.77 -9.81
CA TYR A 487 15.48 -23.72 -8.96
C TYR A 487 15.14 -23.84 -7.47
N LEU A 488 14.05 -23.21 -7.01
CA LEU A 488 13.59 -23.41 -5.63
C LEU A 488 13.25 -24.89 -5.37
N ALA A 489 12.51 -25.54 -6.28
CA ALA A 489 12.15 -26.94 -6.14
C ALA A 489 13.39 -27.85 -6.10
N LEU A 490 14.40 -27.58 -6.93
CA LEU A 490 15.69 -28.28 -6.91
C LEU A 490 16.39 -28.12 -5.56
N TYR A 491 16.62 -26.88 -5.11
CA TYR A 491 17.35 -26.63 -3.87
C TYR A 491 16.60 -27.14 -2.63
N TRP A 492 15.27 -27.10 -2.66
CA TRP A 492 14.45 -27.62 -1.57
C TRP A 492 14.49 -29.15 -1.52
N ALA A 493 14.40 -29.82 -2.68
CA ALA A 493 14.57 -31.27 -2.75
C ALA A 493 15.97 -31.70 -2.26
N GLU A 494 17.02 -30.98 -2.65
CA GLU A 494 18.39 -31.27 -2.17
C GLU A 494 18.53 -31.07 -0.65
N ALA A 495 17.98 -29.98 -0.10
CA ALA A 495 17.98 -29.75 1.35
C ALA A 495 17.19 -30.84 2.10
N ALA A 496 16.03 -31.24 1.58
CA ALA A 496 15.20 -32.32 2.13
C ALA A 496 15.81 -33.73 1.96
N ALA A 497 16.70 -33.93 0.99
CA ALA A 497 17.50 -35.15 0.85
C ALA A 497 18.69 -35.18 1.84
N ASN A 498 19.18 -34.02 2.26
CA ASN A 498 20.34 -33.90 3.16
C ASN A 498 20.00 -33.86 4.65
N GLN A 499 18.74 -33.65 5.03
CA GLN A 499 18.30 -33.76 6.43
C GLN A 499 18.32 -35.22 6.93
N ASN A 500 18.49 -35.41 8.24
CA ASN A 500 18.63 -36.72 8.89
C ASN A 500 17.56 -37.00 9.97
N ARG A 501 16.47 -36.24 9.98
CA ARG A 501 15.39 -36.30 10.98
C ARG A 501 14.22 -37.19 10.55
N ASP A 502 13.88 -37.25 9.26
CA ASP A 502 12.87 -38.16 8.70
C ASP A 502 13.46 -38.98 7.53
N PRO A 503 13.80 -40.26 7.75
CA PRO A 503 14.39 -41.11 6.71
C PRO A 503 13.48 -41.35 5.49
N LYS A 504 12.15 -41.35 5.67
CA LYS A 504 11.21 -41.55 4.55
C LYS A 504 11.16 -40.30 3.68
N LEU A 505 11.12 -39.13 4.32
CA LEU A 505 11.20 -37.85 3.60
C LEU A 505 12.53 -37.74 2.85
N GLN A 506 13.63 -38.15 3.51
CA GLN A 506 14.96 -38.19 2.94
C GLN A 506 15.02 -39.07 1.68
N GLU A 507 14.52 -40.31 1.76
CA GLU A 507 14.52 -41.25 0.64
C GLU A 507 13.73 -40.70 -0.57
N THR A 508 12.52 -40.19 -0.33
CA THR A 508 11.69 -39.58 -1.38
C THR A 508 12.43 -38.44 -2.06
N PHE A 509 12.96 -37.49 -1.29
CA PHE A 509 13.60 -36.31 -1.86
C PHE A 509 15.00 -36.57 -2.42
N THR A 510 15.70 -37.62 -2.00
CA THR A 510 16.94 -38.08 -2.64
C THR A 510 16.69 -38.42 -4.11
N ARG A 511 15.61 -39.16 -4.40
CA ARG A 511 15.23 -39.50 -5.77
C ARG A 511 14.80 -38.27 -6.57
N VAL A 512 13.99 -37.39 -5.97
CA VAL A 512 13.50 -36.16 -6.63
C VAL A 512 14.65 -35.20 -6.94
N ALA A 513 15.53 -34.96 -5.97
CA ALA A 513 16.71 -34.11 -6.14
C ALA A 513 17.61 -34.61 -7.28
N ALA A 514 17.88 -35.92 -7.32
CA ALA A 514 18.66 -36.53 -8.40
C ALA A 514 17.99 -36.31 -9.78
N GLN A 515 16.68 -36.55 -9.89
CA GLN A 515 15.95 -36.34 -11.15
C GLN A 515 15.95 -34.87 -11.60
N LEU A 516 15.78 -33.92 -10.68
CA LEU A 516 15.82 -32.49 -11.00
C LEU A 516 17.22 -32.06 -11.44
N ALA A 517 18.27 -32.48 -10.71
CA ALA A 517 19.66 -32.13 -11.02
C ALA A 517 20.11 -32.72 -12.37
N GLU A 518 19.82 -34.00 -12.63
CA GLU A 518 20.15 -34.66 -13.91
C GLU A 518 19.45 -34.01 -15.11
N ASN A 519 18.29 -33.39 -14.91
CA ASN A 519 17.50 -32.77 -15.97
C ASN A 519 17.54 -31.23 -15.97
N GLU A 520 18.42 -30.61 -15.17
CA GLU A 520 18.46 -29.15 -14.98
C GLU A 520 18.49 -28.38 -16.31
N ALA A 521 19.50 -28.66 -17.15
CA ALA A 521 19.67 -27.98 -18.44
C ALA A 521 18.44 -28.16 -19.35
N LYS A 522 17.90 -29.38 -19.41
CA LYS A 522 16.74 -29.70 -20.25
C LYS A 522 15.48 -28.96 -19.78
N ILE A 523 15.24 -28.91 -18.48
CA ILE A 523 14.09 -28.20 -17.90
C ILE A 523 14.21 -26.70 -18.19
N VAL A 524 15.39 -26.11 -17.94
CA VAL A 524 15.63 -24.69 -18.21
C VAL A 524 15.45 -24.37 -19.70
N ASP A 525 15.92 -25.22 -20.60
CA ASP A 525 15.72 -25.06 -22.04
C ASP A 525 14.24 -25.13 -22.43
N GLU A 526 13.48 -26.09 -21.89
CA GLU A 526 12.03 -26.20 -22.12
C GLU A 526 11.26 -24.96 -21.61
N LEU A 527 11.64 -24.41 -20.45
CA LEU A 527 11.03 -23.20 -19.89
C LEU A 527 11.37 -21.96 -20.71
N ASN A 528 12.63 -21.80 -21.12
CA ASN A 528 13.08 -20.65 -21.92
C ASN A 528 12.53 -20.69 -23.35
N ALA A 529 12.35 -21.88 -23.93
CA ALA A 529 11.75 -22.05 -25.26
C ALA A 529 10.28 -21.62 -25.33
N ALA A 530 9.59 -21.49 -24.19
CA ALA A 530 8.23 -20.96 -24.11
C ALA A 530 8.16 -19.41 -24.14
N GLN A 531 9.31 -18.72 -24.14
CA GLN A 531 9.39 -17.26 -24.17
C GLN A 531 9.57 -16.73 -25.61
N GLY A 532 9.44 -15.40 -25.79
CA GLY A 532 9.70 -14.70 -27.05
C GLY A 532 8.50 -14.64 -28.00
N SER A 533 7.41 -15.33 -27.68
CA SER A 533 6.14 -15.29 -28.42
C SER A 533 5.01 -14.87 -27.50
N ALA A 534 3.98 -14.25 -28.07
CA ALA A 534 2.78 -13.89 -27.34
C ALA A 534 2.12 -15.13 -26.71
N GLN A 535 1.62 -14.98 -25.49
CA GLN A 535 0.90 -16.03 -24.75
C GLN A 535 -0.57 -15.63 -24.62
N ASP A 536 -1.46 -16.52 -25.05
CA ASP A 536 -2.90 -16.35 -24.85
C ASP A 536 -3.37 -17.23 -23.71
N VAL A 537 -3.86 -16.60 -22.64
CA VAL A 537 -4.44 -17.27 -21.48
C VAL A 537 -5.97 -17.24 -21.49
N GLY A 538 -6.61 -16.71 -22.54
CA GLY A 538 -8.06 -16.74 -22.72
C GLY A 538 -8.87 -15.73 -21.90
N GLY A 539 -8.23 -14.70 -21.35
CA GLY A 539 -8.87 -13.65 -20.56
C GLY A 539 -7.87 -12.90 -19.65
N TYR A 540 -8.22 -11.72 -19.16
CA TYR A 540 -7.36 -10.93 -18.25
C TYR A 540 -7.76 -11.11 -16.78
N TYR A 541 -8.99 -10.73 -16.42
CA TYR A 541 -9.50 -10.88 -15.05
C TYR A 541 -9.97 -12.30 -14.71
N ASP A 542 -10.42 -13.05 -15.73
CA ASP A 542 -10.90 -14.42 -15.62
C ASP A 542 -10.28 -15.26 -16.76
N PRO A 543 -8.97 -15.59 -16.67
CA PRO A 543 -8.29 -16.36 -17.70
C PRO A 543 -8.84 -17.79 -17.76
N ASN A 544 -8.79 -18.40 -18.94
CA ASN A 544 -9.16 -19.80 -19.11
C ASN A 544 -8.16 -20.71 -18.35
N PRO A 545 -8.63 -21.54 -17.39
CA PRO A 545 -7.73 -22.33 -16.55
C PRO A 545 -6.83 -23.30 -17.31
N GLU A 546 -7.30 -23.89 -18.41
CA GLU A 546 -6.53 -24.85 -19.20
C GLU A 546 -5.41 -24.14 -19.98
N LEU A 547 -5.72 -22.99 -20.59
CA LEU A 547 -4.74 -22.17 -21.31
C LEU A 547 -3.69 -21.60 -20.36
N ALA A 548 -4.11 -21.06 -19.21
CA ALA A 548 -3.20 -20.55 -18.18
C ALA A 548 -2.28 -21.66 -17.65
N ASN A 549 -2.81 -22.84 -17.34
CA ASN A 549 -2.01 -23.98 -16.87
C ASN A 549 -0.97 -24.42 -17.91
N LYS A 550 -1.35 -24.48 -19.19
CA LYS A 550 -0.43 -24.82 -20.28
C LYS A 550 0.68 -23.77 -20.45
N ALA A 551 0.35 -22.49 -20.37
CA ALA A 551 1.32 -21.40 -20.49
C ALA A 551 2.28 -21.33 -19.29
N MET A 552 1.79 -21.65 -18.08
CA MET A 552 2.57 -21.59 -16.84
C MET A 552 3.41 -22.85 -16.56
N ARG A 553 3.04 -24.01 -17.12
CA ARG A 553 3.76 -25.28 -16.93
C ARG A 553 4.27 -25.88 -18.26
N PRO A 554 5.09 -25.18 -19.05
CA PRO A 554 5.48 -25.64 -20.39
C PRO A 554 6.51 -26.78 -20.38
N SER A 555 7.28 -26.96 -19.30
CA SER A 555 8.25 -28.06 -19.19
C SER A 555 7.57 -29.38 -18.83
N GLN A 556 7.43 -30.25 -19.83
CA GLN A 556 6.92 -31.61 -19.62
C GLN A 556 7.87 -32.45 -18.76
N THR A 557 9.18 -32.21 -18.86
CA THR A 557 10.16 -32.92 -18.04
C THR A 557 9.97 -32.56 -16.57
N PHE A 558 9.85 -31.27 -16.25
CA PHE A 558 9.63 -30.82 -14.88
C PHE A 558 8.29 -31.32 -14.30
N ASN A 559 7.20 -31.20 -15.09
CA ASN A 559 5.88 -31.67 -14.67
C ASN A 559 5.89 -33.16 -14.27
N LYS A 560 6.51 -34.02 -15.08
CA LYS A 560 6.60 -35.46 -14.79
C LYS A 560 7.33 -35.76 -13.47
N ILE A 561 8.36 -34.99 -13.13
CA ILE A 561 9.10 -35.17 -11.88
C ILE A 561 8.22 -34.76 -10.69
N ILE A 562 7.59 -33.59 -10.75
CA ILE A 562 6.71 -33.09 -9.68
C ILE A 562 5.49 -34.00 -9.48
N ASP A 563 4.86 -34.46 -10.56
CA ASP A 563 3.70 -35.37 -10.50
C ASP A 563 4.07 -36.74 -9.87
N SER A 564 5.36 -37.09 -9.80
CA SER A 564 5.86 -38.34 -9.20
C SER A 564 6.14 -38.27 -7.68
N VAL A 565 6.00 -37.09 -7.08
CA VAL A 565 6.18 -36.87 -5.63
C VAL A 565 4.97 -37.36 -4.82
N ALA A 566 3.83 -37.60 -5.49
CA ALA A 566 2.56 -38.02 -4.90
C ALA A 566 2.54 -39.47 -4.38
#